data_AF-A0A522E1N0-F1
#
_entry.id   AF-A0A522E1N0-F1
#
_cell.length_a   1.000
_cell.length_b   1.000
_cell.length_c   1.000
_cell.angle_alpha   90.00
_cell.angle_beta   90.00
_cell.angle_gamma   90.00
#
_symmetry.space_group_name_H-M   'P 1'
#
loop_
_entity.id
_entity.type
_entity.pdbx_description
1 polymer ?
#
loop_
_entity_poly.entity_id
_entity_poly.type
_entity_poly.pdbx_seq_one_letter_code
_entity_poly.pdbx_strand_id
1 'polypeptide(L)' 'MSLIVVGSMAFDAIETPFGKSDRIVGGAATYIAWSASNFTRP' A
#
# COMPACT_ATOMS: atom_id res chain seq x y z
N MET A 1 -6.30 -13.11 16.30
CA MET A 1 -6.74 -13.58 14.96
C MET A 1 -5.58 -13.34 14.02
N SER A 2 -5.04 -14.36 13.34
CA SER A 2 -3.97 -14.16 12.38
C SER A 2 -4.54 -13.75 11.02
N LEU A 3 -3.92 -12.76 10.37
CA LEU A 3 -4.25 -12.30 9.03
C LEU A 3 -3.00 -12.32 8.16
N ILE A 4 -3.09 -12.96 6.98
CA ILE A 4 -2.03 -12.96 5.96
C ILE A 4 -2.56 -12.24 4.72
N VAL A 5 -1.81 -11.25 4.24
CA VAL A 5 -2.11 -10.50 3.02
C VAL A 5 -1.07 -10.86 1.96
N VAL A 6 -1.54 -11.26 0.77
CA VAL A 6 -0.69 -11.57 -0.39
C VAL A 6 -1.10 -10.67 -1.55
N GLY A 7 -0.12 -10.07 -2.22
CA GLY A 7 -0.35 -9.16 -3.34
C GLY A 7 0.94 -8.49 -3.80
N SER A 8 0.81 -7.52 -4.70
CA SER A 8 1.94 -6.77 -5.23
C SER A 8 2.52 -5.81 -4.19
N MET A 9 3.85 -5.65 -4.24
CA MET A 9 4.60 -4.56 -3.63
C MET A 9 5.35 -3.86 -4.76
N ALA A 10 5.21 -2.54 -4.87
CA ALA A 10 5.74 -1.78 -5.99
C ALA A 10 6.16 -0.37 -5.58
N PHE A 11 6.90 0.29 -6.46
CA PHE A 11 7.07 1.73 -6.45
C PHE A 11 6.25 2.32 -7.59
N ASP A 12 5.33 3.21 -7.23
CA ASP A 12 4.41 3.84 -8.17
C ASP A 12 4.91 5.25 -8.51
N ALA A 13 4.85 5.59 -9.79
CA ALA A 13 4.99 6.96 -10.26
C ALA A 13 3.58 7.52 -10.51
N ILE A 14 3.19 8.53 -9.72
CA ILE A 14 1.85 9.12 -9.77
C ILE A 14 1.95 10.56 -10.24
N GLU A 15 1.15 10.89 -11.26
CA GLU A 15 1.01 12.23 -11.81
C GLU A 15 -0.43 12.73 -11.63
N THR A 16 -0.56 13.98 -11.22
CA THR A 16 -1.82 14.70 -11.09
C THR A 16 -1.70 16.04 -11.83
N PRO A 17 -2.80 16.75 -12.12
CA PRO A 17 -2.73 18.07 -12.76
C PRO A 17 -1.89 19.12 -12.00
N PHE A 18 -1.56 18.88 -10.73
CA PHE A 18 -0.87 19.83 -9.85
C PHE A 18 0.57 19.42 -9.53
N GLY A 19 1.00 18.22 -9.94
CA GLY A 19 2.33 17.71 -9.62
C GLY A 19 2.49 16.21 -9.82
N LYS A 20 3.73 15.76 -9.73
CA LYS A 20 4.15 14.36 -9.93
C LYS A 20 5.05 13.87 -8.81
N SER A 21 5.03 12.57 -8.56
CA SER A 21 5.93 11.88 -7.62
C SER A 21 6.27 10.49 -8.15
N ASP A 22 7.57 10.22 -8.32
CA ASP A 22 8.05 9.08 -9.12
C ASP A 22 8.36 7.81 -8.30
N ARG A 23 8.44 7.91 -6.96
CA ARG A 23 8.86 6.79 -6.09
C ARG A 23 7.97 6.68 -4.84
N ILE A 24 6.68 6.49 -5.06
CA ILE A 24 5.72 6.26 -3.98
C ILE A 24 5.69 4.77 -3.67
N VAL A 25 5.73 4.40 -2.37
CA VAL A 25 5.49 3.01 -1.97
C VAL A 25 4.04 2.67 -2.27
N GLY A 26 3.84 1.71 -3.17
CA GLY A 26 2.54 1.27 -3.64
C GLY A 26 2.37 -0.23 -3.58
N GLY A 27 1.50 -0.75 -4.45
CA GLY A 27 1.15 -2.17 -4.49
C GLY A 27 -0.01 -2.55 -3.57
N ALA A 28 -0.78 -3.55 -4.00
CA ALA A 28 -2.02 -3.95 -3.35
C ALA A 28 -1.78 -4.49 -1.93
N ALA A 29 -0.72 -5.27 -1.73
CA ALA A 29 -0.43 -5.84 -0.42
C ALA A 29 -0.12 -4.74 0.60
N THR A 30 0.61 -3.71 0.19
CA THR A 30 1.00 -2.58 1.03
C THR A 30 -0.24 -1.86 1.59
N TYR A 31 -1.16 -1.45 0.73
CA TYR A 31 -2.35 -0.71 1.16
C TYR A 31 -3.35 -1.58 1.93
N ILE A 32 -3.53 -2.85 1.53
CA ILE A 32 -4.43 -3.76 2.25
C ILE A 32 -3.90 -4.06 3.66
N ALA A 33 -2.61 -4.40 3.79
CA ALA A 33 -2.00 -4.70 5.09
C ALA A 33 -2.01 -3.46 6.02
N TRP A 34 -1.74 -2.27 5.47
CA TRP A 34 -1.74 -1.04 6.25
C TRP A 34 -3.15 -0.66 6.75
N SER A 35 -4.19 -0.84 5.93
CA SER A 35 -5.55 -0.65 6.41
C SER A 35 -5.91 -1.66 7.49
N ALA A 36 -5.61 -2.94 7.26
CA ALA A 36 -5.94 -4.04 8.16
C ALA A 36 -5.23 -3.97 9.52
N SER A 37 -4.05 -3.34 9.61
CA SER A 37 -3.33 -3.17 10.88
C SER A 37 -4.07 -2.30 11.91
N ASN A 38 -5.08 -1.53 11.49
CA ASN A 38 -5.93 -0.78 12.42
C ASN A 38 -6.96 -1.67 13.15
N PHE A 39 -7.23 -2.86 12.61
CA PHE A 39 -8.27 -3.78 13.11
C PHE A 39 -7.70 -5.10 13.61
N THR A 40 -6.45 -5.39 13.26
CA THR A 40 -5.74 -6.59 13.66
C THR A 40 -4.58 -6.22 14.58
N ARG A 41 -4.48 -6.93 15.71
CA ARG A 41 -3.35 -6.80 16.63
C ARG A 41 -2.45 -8.03 16.47
N PRO A 42 -1.12 -7.87 16.59
CA PRO A 42 -0.17 -8.98 16.56
C PRO A 42 -0.52 -10.07 17.58
#